data_AF-A0A8T2Q3C9-F1
#
_entry.id   AF-A0A8T2Q3C9-F1
#
_cell.length_a   1.000
_cell.length_b   1.000
_cell.length_c   1.000
_cell.angle_alpha   90.00
_cell.angle_beta   90.00
_cell.angle_gamma   90.00
#
_symmetry.space_group_name_H-M   'P 1'
#
loop_
_entity.id
_entity.type
_entity.pdbx_description
1 polymer ?
#
loop_
_entity_poly.entity_id
_entity_poly.type
_entity_poly.pdbx_seq_one_letter_code
_entity_poly.pdbx_strand_id
1 'polypeptide(L)'
;KFTFYLHNTVYNQDSFNSMYGLPPNIRKKNISFPNPFNFGVTNTFDDPLTSGPSINSAPLGQPQGFHLLDSFNEYMLFHVFTANITVGDYTGTIAILRQVREVDSVRYLTVIGGTGAFLGARGVATNRLIDIHHTPPAKWTMSFELDLYY
;
A
#
# COMPACT_ATOMS: atom_id res chain seq x y z
N LYS A 1 15.70 -7.93 -11.44
CA LYS A 1 15.24 -7.31 -10.18
C LYS A 1 14.72 -5.92 -10.51
N PHE A 2 13.48 -5.63 -10.14
CA PHE A 2 12.82 -4.35 -10.43
C PHE A 2 12.37 -3.75 -9.10
N THR A 3 12.75 -2.49 -8.84
CA THR A 3 12.42 -1.82 -7.58
C THR A 3 11.67 -0.53 -7.86
N PHE A 4 10.62 -0.29 -7.11
CA PHE A 4 9.90 0.98 -7.13
C PHE A 4 9.61 1.46 -5.71
N TYR A 5 9.36 2.76 -5.58
CA TYR A 5 9.01 3.40 -4.34
C TYR A 5 7.59 3.95 -4.43
N LEU A 6 6.77 3.53 -3.49
CA LEU A 6 5.41 3.99 -3.31
C LEU A 6 5.41 5.09 -2.26
N HIS A 7 4.85 6.24 -2.63
CA HIS A 7 4.58 7.35 -1.73
C HIS A 7 3.10 7.29 -1.37
N ASN A 8 2.77 7.41 -0.10
CA ASN A 8 1.40 7.34 0.36
C ASN A 8 1.12 8.46 1.34
N THR A 9 0.16 9.30 1.00
CA THR A 9 -0.40 10.28 1.94
C THR A 9 -1.45 9.58 2.79
N VAL A 10 -1.18 9.35 4.07
CA VAL A 10 -2.11 8.75 5.04
C VAL A 10 -2.80 9.84 5.83
N TYR A 11 -4.11 9.70 6.05
CA TYR A 11 -4.91 10.63 6.84
C TYR A 11 -4.88 12.06 6.30
N ASN A 12 -5.65 12.30 5.24
CA ASN A 12 -5.96 13.63 4.77
C ASN A 12 -7.47 13.89 4.93
N GLN A 13 -7.84 14.86 5.77
CA GLN A 13 -9.23 15.26 5.99
C GLN A 13 -9.87 15.83 4.72
N ASP A 14 -9.08 16.38 3.80
CA ASP A 14 -9.54 16.98 2.55
C ASP A 14 -9.77 15.94 1.44
N SER A 15 -9.09 14.78 1.48
CA SER A 15 -9.20 13.75 0.43
C SER A 15 -9.89 12.46 0.87
N PHE A 16 -10.32 12.34 2.13
CA PHE A 16 -11.04 11.18 2.69
C PHE A 16 -10.38 9.82 2.40
N ASN A 17 -9.08 9.81 2.13
CA ASN A 17 -8.38 8.62 1.69
C ASN A 17 -8.19 7.58 2.82
N SER A 18 -8.38 7.99 4.07
CA SER A 18 -8.42 7.12 5.24
C SER A 18 -9.82 7.14 5.86
N MET A 19 -10.61 6.07 5.69
CA MET A 19 -11.95 5.96 6.28
C MET A 19 -11.92 5.08 7.53
N TYR A 20 -12.30 5.65 8.68
CA TYR A 20 -12.76 4.88 9.85
C TYR A 20 -14.18 4.37 9.56
N GLY A 21 -14.30 3.28 8.79
CA GLY A 21 -15.58 2.68 8.49
C GLY A 21 -16.15 1.97 9.72
N LEU A 22 -16.98 2.65 10.52
CA LEU A 22 -17.89 1.93 11.43
C LEU A 22 -18.89 1.15 10.57
N PRO A 23 -19.16 -0.15 10.84
CA PRO A 23 -20.19 -0.89 10.14
C PRO A 23 -21.52 -0.11 10.15
N PRO A 24 -22.23 0.01 9.01
CA PRO A 24 -23.43 0.85 8.88
C PRO A 24 -24.53 0.58 9.92
N ASN A 25 -24.53 -0.62 10.51
CA ASN A 25 -25.53 -1.08 11.48
C ASN A 25 -25.24 -0.70 12.95
N ILE A 26 -24.14 0.01 13.25
CA ILE A 26 -23.79 0.48 14.61
C ILE A 26 -24.02 2.00 14.73
N ARG A 27 -25.10 2.53 14.15
CA ARG A 27 -25.50 3.96 14.34
C ARG A 27 -26.43 4.21 15.53
N LYS A 28 -26.74 3.20 16.35
CA LYS A 28 -27.73 3.33 17.45
C LYS A 28 -27.26 2.93 18.85
N LYS A 29 -25.96 2.75 19.09
CA LYS A 29 -25.48 2.49 20.44
C LYS A 29 -24.15 3.19 20.65
N ASN A 30 -24.10 4.14 21.59
CA ASN A 30 -22.89 4.70 22.19
C ASN A 30 -22.10 3.57 22.87
N ILE A 31 -21.51 2.68 22.07
CA ILE A 31 -20.55 1.69 22.55
C ILE A 31 -19.26 2.03 21.84
N SER A 32 -18.41 2.80 22.52
CA SER A 32 -17.01 2.88 22.14
C SER A 32 -16.39 1.51 22.39
N PHE A 33 -16.32 0.67 21.36
CA PHE A 33 -15.48 -0.52 21.45
C PHE A 33 -14.02 -0.06 21.39
N PRO A 34 -13.15 -0.51 22.32
CA PRO A 34 -11.72 -0.27 22.20
C PRO A 34 -11.24 -0.76 20.84
N ASN A 35 -10.60 0.11 20.06
CA ASN A 35 -9.99 -0.25 18.78
C ASN A 35 -8.48 0.03 18.80
N PRO A 36 -7.70 -0.64 19.68
CA PRO A 36 -6.28 -0.34 19.87
C PRO A 36 -5.44 -0.56 18.60
N PHE A 37 -5.86 -1.47 17.72
CA PHE A 37 -5.17 -1.81 16.48
C PHE A 37 -5.79 -1.21 15.22
N ASN A 38 -6.73 -0.27 15.38
CA ASN A 38 -7.38 0.43 14.27
C ASN A 38 -8.03 -0.51 13.23
N PHE A 39 -8.62 -1.62 13.69
CA PHE A 39 -9.38 -2.55 12.84
C PHE A 39 -10.42 -1.79 12.00
N GLY A 40 -10.49 -2.13 10.71
CA GLY A 40 -11.40 -1.54 9.72
C GLY A 40 -10.89 -0.24 9.10
N VAL A 41 -9.80 0.35 9.62
CA VAL A 41 -9.20 1.53 8.98
C VAL A 41 -8.64 1.14 7.63
N THR A 42 -9.19 1.76 6.60
CA THR A 42 -8.80 1.56 5.20
C THR A 42 -8.15 2.82 4.68
N ASN A 43 -7.01 2.68 3.99
CA ASN A 43 -6.35 3.77 3.30
C ASN A 43 -6.24 3.49 1.80
N THR A 44 -6.95 4.25 0.97
CA THR A 44 -6.84 4.22 -0.50
C THR A 44 -5.72 5.15 -0.96
N PHE A 45 -5.04 4.80 -2.04
CA PHE A 45 -3.94 5.61 -2.57
C PHE A 45 -3.84 5.54 -4.10
N ASP A 46 -3.37 6.66 -4.66
CA ASP A 46 -3.09 6.90 -6.09
C ASP A 46 -1.86 7.82 -6.28
N ASP A 47 -1.05 7.97 -5.23
CA ASP A 47 0.12 8.84 -5.21
C ASP A 47 1.28 8.22 -6.04
N PRO A 48 2.12 9.01 -6.72
CA PRO A 48 3.05 8.50 -7.74
C PRO A 48 4.02 7.39 -7.29
N LEU A 49 4.31 6.46 -8.20
CA LEU A 49 5.46 5.57 -8.09
C LEU A 49 6.70 6.25 -8.65
N THR A 50 7.84 6.04 -7.98
CA THR A 50 9.12 6.63 -8.39
C THR A 50 10.23 5.60 -8.36
N SER A 51 11.29 5.88 -9.12
CA SER A 51 12.50 5.06 -9.23
C SER A 51 13.42 5.13 -8.02
N GLY A 52 13.24 6.12 -7.14
CA GLY A 52 14.06 6.36 -5.97
C GLY A 52 13.22 6.79 -4.76
N PRO A 53 13.80 6.81 -3.55
CA PRO A 53 13.06 7.09 -2.32
C PRO A 53 12.60 8.55 -2.19
N SER A 54 13.12 9.47 -2.99
CA SER A 54 12.62 10.85 -3.03
C SER A 54 11.38 10.94 -3.93
N ILE A 55 10.36 11.67 -3.51
CA ILE A 55 9.19 12.01 -4.36
C ILE A 55 9.58 12.72 -5.66
N ASN A 56 10.74 13.38 -5.69
CA ASN A 56 11.27 14.06 -6.87
C ASN A 56 12.12 13.15 -7.77
N SER A 57 12.29 11.87 -7.43
CA SER A 57 12.98 10.91 -8.29
C SER A 57 12.17 10.67 -9.58
N ALA A 58 12.80 10.09 -10.60
CA ALA A 58 12.12 9.90 -11.89
C ALA A 58 10.82 9.08 -11.70
N PRO A 59 9.69 9.55 -12.26
CA PRO A 59 8.40 8.89 -12.12
C PRO A 59 8.38 7.57 -12.88
N LEU A 60 7.68 6.58 -12.33
CA LEU A 60 7.46 5.27 -12.96
C LEU A 60 6.00 5.02 -13.34
N GLY A 61 5.06 5.65 -12.63
CA GLY A 61 3.63 5.51 -12.86
C GLY A 61 2.84 5.78 -11.59
N GLN A 62 1.76 5.03 -11.35
CA GLN A 62 0.90 5.17 -10.17
C GLN A 62 0.49 3.81 -9.60
N PRO A 63 0.42 3.64 -8.27
CA PRO A 63 -0.21 2.50 -7.64
C PRO A 63 -1.70 2.78 -7.40
N GLN A 64 -2.57 1.82 -7.67
CA GLN A 64 -3.99 1.96 -7.38
C GLN A 64 -4.48 0.80 -6.53
N GLY A 65 -5.05 1.12 -5.38
CA GLY A 65 -5.55 0.13 -4.43
C GLY A 65 -5.74 0.70 -3.04
N PHE A 66 -5.59 -0.17 -2.05
CA PHE A 66 -5.76 0.19 -0.65
C PHE A 66 -4.94 -0.67 0.30
N HIS A 67 -4.80 -0.16 1.52
CA HIS A 67 -4.41 -0.90 2.69
C HIS A 67 -5.60 -1.01 3.65
N LEU A 68 -5.74 -2.13 4.35
CA LEU A 68 -6.75 -2.34 5.37
C LEU A 68 -6.10 -2.90 6.64
N LEU A 69 -6.41 -2.32 7.80
CA LEU A 69 -6.09 -2.93 9.09
C LEU A 69 -7.19 -3.94 9.44
N ASP A 70 -6.88 -5.24 9.38
CA ASP A 70 -7.87 -6.33 9.42
C ASP A 70 -7.66 -7.34 10.57
N SER A 71 -6.90 -6.97 11.60
CA SER A 71 -6.73 -7.77 12.82
C SER A 71 -7.17 -7.04 14.09
N PHE A 72 -7.84 -7.77 14.98
CA PHE A 72 -8.24 -7.28 16.30
C PHE A 72 -7.13 -7.38 17.35
N ASN A 73 -6.02 -8.05 17.03
CA ASN A 73 -5.02 -8.43 18.03
C ASN A 73 -3.63 -7.83 17.75
N GLU A 74 -3.36 -7.38 16.53
CA GLU A 74 -2.06 -6.84 16.10
C GLU A 74 -2.25 -5.82 14.96
N TYR A 75 -1.24 -4.96 14.72
CA TYR A 75 -1.20 -4.10 13.53
C TYR A 75 -0.87 -4.90 12.27
N MET A 76 -1.89 -5.60 11.75
CA MET A 76 -1.83 -6.31 10.47
C MET A 76 -2.32 -5.39 9.36
N LEU A 77 -1.45 -5.08 8.40
CA LEU A 77 -1.79 -4.29 7.22
C LEU A 77 -1.98 -5.23 6.02
N PHE A 78 -3.20 -5.25 5.48
CA PHE A 78 -3.50 -5.98 4.27
C PHE A 78 -3.34 -5.09 3.06
N HIS A 79 -2.31 -5.37 2.26
CA HIS A 79 -2.09 -4.67 0.99
C HIS A 79 -2.86 -5.34 -0.13
N VAL A 80 -3.61 -4.54 -0.89
CA VAL A 80 -4.30 -4.95 -2.11
C VAL A 80 -4.18 -3.81 -3.12
N PHE A 81 -3.26 -3.92 -4.07
CA PHE A 81 -3.07 -2.87 -5.07
C PHE A 81 -2.46 -3.38 -6.36
N THR A 82 -2.55 -2.55 -7.39
CA THR A 82 -1.86 -2.72 -8.67
C THR A 82 -0.84 -1.60 -8.83
N ALA A 83 0.42 -1.93 -9.11
CA ALA A 83 1.42 -0.96 -9.55
C ALA A 83 1.30 -0.79 -11.07
N ASN A 84 0.81 0.36 -11.52
CA ASN A 84 0.71 0.70 -12.95
C ASN A 84 2.01 1.41 -13.37
N ILE A 85 2.85 0.72 -14.14
CA ILE A 85 4.10 1.25 -14.66
C ILE A 85 3.85 1.80 -16.07
N THR A 86 4.01 3.10 -16.24
CA THR A 86 3.68 3.83 -17.48
C THR A 86 4.90 4.51 -18.11
N VAL A 87 6.03 4.58 -17.41
CA VAL A 87 7.27 5.21 -17.86
C VAL A 87 8.40 4.19 -17.88
N GLY A 88 9.21 4.24 -18.95
CA GLY A 88 10.37 3.36 -19.15
C GLY A 88 10.10 2.21 -20.13
N ASP A 89 11.06 1.28 -20.22
CA ASP A 89 11.06 0.21 -21.23
C ASP A 89 10.05 -0.92 -20.92
N TYR A 90 9.60 -1.02 -19.67
CA TYR A 90 8.69 -2.07 -19.21
C TYR A 90 7.37 -1.46 -18.74
N THR A 91 6.45 -1.24 -19.68
CA THR A 91 5.11 -0.73 -19.38
C THR A 91 4.13 -1.86 -19.14
N GLY A 92 3.24 -1.68 -18.17
CA GLY A 92 2.29 -2.71 -17.76
C GLY A 92 1.86 -2.56 -16.32
N THR A 93 1.22 -3.60 -15.78
CA THR A 93 0.72 -3.58 -14.41
C THR A 93 1.21 -4.79 -13.63
N ILE A 94 1.37 -4.61 -12.32
CA ILE A 94 1.79 -5.68 -11.40
C ILE A 94 0.80 -5.72 -10.24
N ALA A 95 0.10 -6.84 -10.07
CA ALA A 95 -0.87 -7.03 -9.00
C ALA A 95 -0.19 -7.61 -7.75
N ILE A 96 -0.34 -6.93 -6.61
CA ILE A 96 0.31 -7.27 -5.33
C ILE A 96 -0.74 -7.41 -4.24
N LEU A 97 -0.67 -8.52 -3.49
CA LEU A 97 -1.61 -8.83 -2.41
C LEU A 97 -0.93 -9.60 -1.27
N ARG A 98 -1.06 -9.13 -0.02
CA ARG A 98 -0.73 -9.90 1.20
C ARG A 98 -1.07 -9.13 2.49
N GLN A 99 -1.52 -9.86 3.52
CA GLN A 99 -1.52 -9.38 4.91
C GLN A 99 -0.13 -9.53 5.52
N VAL A 100 0.39 -8.46 6.11
CA VAL A 100 1.70 -8.42 6.77
C VAL A 100 1.61 -7.68 8.09
N ARG A 101 2.50 -8.00 9.04
CA ARG A 101 2.63 -7.20 10.26
C ARG A 101 3.32 -5.89 9.93
N GLU A 102 2.68 -4.77 10.18
CA GLU A 102 3.21 -3.45 9.82
C GLU A 102 4.49 -3.11 10.59
N VAL A 103 4.62 -3.65 11.80
CA VAL A 103 5.78 -3.44 12.68
C VAL A 103 7.05 -4.17 12.22
N ASP A 104 6.95 -5.07 11.24
CA ASP A 104 8.10 -5.80 10.72
C ASP A 104 8.94 -4.91 9.78
N SER A 105 10.26 -4.90 9.99
CA SER A 105 11.20 -4.10 9.19
C SER A 105 11.28 -4.54 7.72
N VAL A 106 11.03 -5.83 7.46
CA VAL A 106 10.97 -6.43 6.12
C VAL A 106 9.71 -7.26 6.01
N ARG A 107 8.94 -7.00 4.96
CA ARG A 107 7.65 -7.65 4.68
C ARG A 107 7.72 -8.31 3.30
N TYR A 108 7.15 -9.50 3.17
CA TYR A 108 7.12 -10.22 1.88
C TYR A 108 5.68 -10.28 1.40
N LEU A 109 5.40 -9.68 0.25
CA LEU A 109 4.09 -9.69 -0.39
C LEU A 109 4.08 -10.59 -1.62
N THR A 110 2.90 -11.05 -2.00
CA THR A 110 2.74 -11.93 -3.16
C THR A 110 2.48 -11.09 -4.40
N VAL A 111 3.25 -11.32 -5.47
CA VAL A 111 2.91 -10.88 -6.82
C VAL A 111 2.04 -11.96 -7.45
N ILE A 112 0.78 -11.64 -7.70
CA ILE A 112 -0.24 -12.61 -8.15
C ILE A 112 -0.50 -12.56 -9.66
N GLY A 113 0.05 -11.58 -10.36
CA GLY A 113 -0.17 -11.41 -11.80
C GLY A 113 0.36 -10.07 -12.31
N GLY A 114 0.20 -9.87 -13.62
CA GLY A 114 0.49 -8.61 -14.27
C GLY A 114 -0.01 -8.57 -15.71
N THR A 115 0.15 -7.40 -16.33
CA THR A 115 -0.20 -7.14 -17.74
C THR A 115 0.96 -6.45 -18.46
N GLY A 116 0.88 -6.35 -19.78
CA GLY A 116 1.94 -5.71 -20.59
C GLY A 116 3.27 -6.46 -20.46
N ALA A 117 4.35 -5.73 -20.17
CA ALA A 117 5.66 -6.30 -19.91
C ALA A 117 5.69 -7.29 -18.73
N PHE A 118 4.68 -7.27 -17.86
CA PHE A 118 4.57 -8.14 -16.68
C PHE A 118 3.50 -9.22 -16.86
N LEU A 119 3.08 -9.52 -18.10
CA LEU A 119 2.08 -10.56 -18.37
C LEU A 119 2.54 -11.93 -17.82
N GLY A 120 1.72 -12.54 -16.97
CA GLY A 120 2.01 -13.84 -16.36
C GLY A 120 2.98 -13.79 -15.17
N ALA A 121 3.41 -12.60 -14.74
CA ALA A 121 4.32 -12.43 -13.61
C ALA A 121 3.75 -13.05 -12.31
N ARG A 122 4.57 -13.85 -11.65
CA ARG A 122 4.34 -14.39 -10.30
C ARG A 122 5.59 -14.17 -9.48
N GLY A 123 5.48 -14.08 -8.17
CA GLY A 123 6.68 -13.99 -7.33
C GLY A 123 6.46 -13.25 -6.03
N VAL A 124 7.53 -12.61 -5.56
CA VAL A 124 7.57 -11.96 -4.25
C VAL A 124 7.97 -10.50 -4.40
N ALA A 125 7.25 -9.63 -3.72
CA ALA A 125 7.63 -8.25 -3.52
C ALA A 125 8.16 -8.10 -2.08
N THR A 126 9.44 -7.76 -1.95
CA THR A 126 10.04 -7.43 -0.66
C THR A 126 9.78 -5.97 -0.35
N ASN A 127 8.99 -5.71 0.67
CA ASN A 127 8.59 -4.39 1.11
C ASN A 127 9.35 -3.94 2.35
N ARG A 128 9.71 -2.66 2.37
CA ARG A 128 10.36 -2.00 3.51
C ARG A 128 9.81 -0.59 3.67
N LEU A 129 9.69 -0.18 4.93
CA LEU A 129 9.42 1.21 5.26
C LEU A 129 10.71 2.00 5.09
N ILE A 130 10.66 3.08 4.33
CA ILE A 130 11.81 3.95 4.08
C ILE A 130 11.73 5.19 4.96
N ASP A 131 10.56 5.82 5.00
CA ASP A 131 10.36 7.07 5.74
C ASP A 131 8.90 7.24 6.17
N ILE A 132 8.71 7.88 7.34
CA ILE A 132 7.41 8.29 7.86
C ILE A 132 7.48 9.73 8.36
N HIS A 133 6.71 10.58 7.70
CA HIS A 133 6.33 11.89 8.21
C HIS A 133 5.01 11.77 8.98
N HIS A 134 5.06 11.93 10.30
CA HIS A 134 3.88 11.83 11.17
C HIS A 134 3.00 13.08 11.18
N THR A 135 3.50 14.20 10.66
CA THR A 135 2.75 15.46 10.59
C THR A 135 1.62 15.37 9.56
N PRO A 136 0.35 15.58 9.95
CA PRO A 136 -0.77 15.53 9.02
C PRO A 136 -0.63 16.54 7.85
N PRO A 137 -0.99 16.14 6.62
CA PRO A 137 -1.32 14.77 6.24
C PRO A 137 -0.04 13.90 6.30
N ALA A 138 -0.13 12.76 6.99
CA ALA A 138 1.04 11.91 7.22
C ALA A 138 1.51 11.35 5.88
N LYS A 139 2.82 11.18 5.70
CA LYS A 139 3.38 10.69 4.43
C LYS A 139 4.29 9.51 4.69
N TRP A 140 4.03 8.40 4.02
CA TRP A 140 4.80 7.18 4.15
C TRP A 140 5.46 6.87 2.81
N THR A 141 6.75 6.55 2.86
CA THR A 141 7.48 6.07 1.68
C THR A 141 7.86 4.62 1.93
N MET A 142 7.48 3.74 0.99
CA MET A 142 7.73 2.32 1.04
C MET A 142 8.44 1.84 -0.22
N SER A 143 9.47 1.03 -0.08
CA SER A 143 10.13 0.38 -1.22
C SER A 143 9.48 -0.97 -1.51
N PHE A 144 9.42 -1.36 -2.78
CA PHE A 144 9.04 -2.69 -3.23
C PHE A 144 10.11 -3.21 -4.19
N GLU A 145 10.87 -4.20 -3.75
CA GLU A 145 11.85 -4.92 -4.58
C GLU A 145 11.18 -6.21 -5.09
N LEU A 146 11.06 -6.34 -6.41
CA LEU A 146 10.38 -7.47 -7.05
C LEU A 146 11.38 -8.53 -7.51
N ASP A 147 11.12 -9.75 -7.05
CA ASP A 147 11.69 -11.00 -7.55
C ASP A 147 10.58 -11.76 -8.30
N LEU A 148 10.56 -11.56 -9.62
CA LEU A 148 9.54 -12.08 -10.52
C LEU A 148 10.01 -13.36 -11.22
N TYR A 149 9.09 -14.30 -11.35
CA TYR A 149 9.18 -15.52 -12.14
C TYR A 149 8.03 -15.49 -13.15
N TYR A 150 8.34 -15.78 -14.41
CA TYR A 150 7.38 -15.90 -15.50
C TYR A 150 7.56 -17.26 -16.16
#